data_AF-A0A803MQP9-F1
#
_entry.id   AF-A0A803MQP9-F1
#
_cell.length_a   1.000
_cell.length_b   1.000
_cell.length_c   1.000
_cell.angle_alpha   90.00
_cell.angle_beta   90.00
_cell.angle_gamma   90.00
#
_symmetry.space_group_name_H-M   'P 1'
#
loop_
_entity.id
_entity.type
_entity.pdbx_description
1 polymer ?
#
loop_
_entity_poly.entity_id
_entity_poly.type
_entity_poly.pdbx_seq_one_letter_code
_entity_poly.pdbx_strand_id
1 'polypeptide(L)'
;MEEEMQSLHKNKTWEVVPFPVGKTAIGHAMIIASKSKVGIDRLKIQLNEEFETKVLGAAKKKLGMEIRRERSRRKLFFSQKGHIQRVIEKFGMKGAKSVMTPLAPHFKFFGKQSPTTAQDKAYMDNVPYASGVGSMV
;
A
#
# COMPACT_ATOMS: atom_id res chain seq x y z
N MET A 1 9.90 -11.64 8.91
CA MET A 1 10.21 -12.17 7.56
C MET A 1 10.66 -13.62 7.68
N GLU A 2 11.47 -13.96 8.68
CA GLU A 2 11.81 -15.36 9.03
C GLU A 2 10.60 -16.27 9.21
N GLU A 3 9.56 -15.86 9.93
CA GLU A 3 8.39 -16.71 10.19
C GLU A 3 7.63 -17.08 8.90
N GLU A 4 7.49 -16.13 7.97
CA GLU A 4 6.91 -16.39 6.65
C GLU A 4 7.80 -17.32 5.84
N MET A 5 9.13 -17.09 5.82
CA MET A 5 10.09 -17.97 5.15
C MET A 5 10.08 -19.40 5.71
N GLN A 6 9.96 -19.57 7.02
CA GLN A 6 9.92 -20.88 7.67
C GLN A 6 8.62 -21.63 7.32
N SER A 7 7.48 -20.93 7.24
CA SER A 7 6.22 -21.53 6.83
C SER A 7 6.25 -22.08 5.39
N LEU A 8 6.99 -21.42 4.50
CA LEU A 8 7.16 -21.79 3.09
C LEU A 8 8.13 -22.97 2.88
N HIS A 9 9.09 -23.17 3.77
CA HIS A 9 9.94 -24.38 3.74
C HIS A 9 9.16 -25.60 4.26
N LYS A 10 8.34 -25.41 5.29
CA LYS A 10 7.58 -26.48 5.95
C LYS A 10 6.54 -27.13 5.04
N ASN A 11 5.96 -26.39 4.09
CA ASN A 11 4.91 -26.87 3.19
C ASN A 11 5.44 -27.46 1.86
N LYS A 12 6.77 -27.56 1.67
CA LYS A 12 7.42 -28.09 0.43
C LYS A 12 6.89 -27.48 -0.88
N THR A 13 6.34 -26.27 -0.82
CA THR A 13 5.70 -25.65 -1.99
C THR A 13 6.71 -24.86 -2.82
N TRP A 14 7.91 -24.60 -2.30
CA TRP A 14 8.97 -23.83 -2.97
C TRP A 14 10.36 -24.39 -2.63
N GLU A 15 11.28 -24.37 -3.61
CA GLU A 15 12.71 -24.62 -3.41
C GLU A 15 13.50 -23.31 -3.53
N VAL A 16 14.51 -23.15 -2.67
CA VAL A 16 15.44 -22.02 -2.76
C VAL A 16 16.43 -22.31 -3.89
N VAL A 17 16.25 -21.62 -5.01
CA VAL A 17 17.15 -21.71 -6.17
C VAL A 17 18.21 -20.62 -6.07
N PRO A 18 19.51 -20.96 -6.18
CA PRO A 18 20.58 -19.96 -6.17
C PRO A 18 20.45 -19.02 -7.39
N PHE A 19 20.84 -17.76 -7.24
CA PHE A 19 20.78 -16.79 -8.33
C PHE A 19 21.64 -17.24 -9.52
N PRO A 20 21.18 -17.02 -10.77
CA PRO A 20 22.01 -17.23 -11.95
C PRO A 20 23.31 -16.42 -11.86
N VAL A 21 24.43 -17.04 -12.25
CA VAL A 21 25.76 -16.43 -12.20
C VAL A 21 25.75 -15.09 -12.94
N GLY A 22 26.11 -14.01 -12.25
CA GLY A 22 26.17 -12.65 -12.82
C GLY A 22 24.87 -11.84 -12.76
N LYS A 23 23.79 -12.36 -12.15
CA LYS A 23 22.52 -11.63 -12.01
C LYS A 23 22.18 -11.33 -10.56
N THR A 24 21.62 -10.15 -10.34
CA THR A 24 21.02 -9.76 -9.04
C THR A 24 19.50 -9.87 -9.13
N ALA A 25 18.82 -10.39 -8.10
CA ALA A 25 17.36 -10.35 -8.07
C ALA A 25 16.84 -9.04 -7.52
N ILE A 26 15.85 -8.47 -8.19
CA ILE A 26 15.08 -7.35 -7.67
C ILE A 26 13.93 -7.94 -6.85
N GLY A 27 14.09 -8.00 -5.53
CA GLY A 27 13.04 -8.44 -4.59
C GLY A 27 11.81 -7.53 -4.51
N HIS A 28 11.70 -6.53 -5.40
CA HIS A 28 10.67 -5.49 -5.37
C HIS A 28 9.97 -5.33 -6.73
N ALA A 29 8.64 -5.33 -6.72
CA ALA A 29 7.86 -5.03 -7.92
C ALA A 29 7.99 -3.55 -8.32
N MET A 30 8.40 -3.28 -9.56
CA MET A 30 8.55 -1.92 -10.13
C MET A 30 7.41 -1.59 -11.11
N ILE A 31 7.05 -0.31 -11.22
CA ILE A 31 6.14 0.19 -12.27
C ILE A 31 6.92 1.11 -13.20
N ILE A 32 6.85 0.83 -14.51
CA ILE A 32 7.47 1.64 -15.56
C ILE A 32 6.37 2.36 -16.34
N ALA A 33 6.50 3.68 -16.50
CA ALA A 33 5.58 4.52 -17.25
C ALA A 33 6.33 5.41 -18.24
N SER A 34 5.87 5.45 -19.50
CA SER A 34 6.40 6.35 -20.54
C SER A 34 5.36 6.56 -21.64
N LYS A 35 5.53 7.64 -22.40
CA LYS A 35 4.79 7.90 -23.64
C LYS A 35 5.33 7.07 -24.82
N SER A 36 6.59 6.62 -24.75
CA SER A 36 7.22 5.82 -25.80
C SER A 36 7.18 4.33 -25.45
N LYS A 37 6.46 3.55 -26.26
CA LYS A 37 6.42 2.08 -26.12
C LYS A 37 7.81 1.48 -26.37
N VAL A 38 8.51 1.98 -27.39
CA VAL A 38 9.89 1.56 -27.73
C VAL A 38 10.83 1.80 -26.55
N GLY A 39 10.71 2.95 -25.87
CA GLY A 39 11.51 3.25 -24.69
C GLY A 39 11.25 2.28 -23.52
N ILE A 40 9.98 1.91 -23.29
CA ILE A 40 9.62 0.91 -22.28
C ILE A 40 10.22 -0.45 -22.63
N ASP A 41 10.10 -0.87 -23.89
CA ASP A 41 10.56 -2.19 -24.30
C ASP A 41 12.09 -2.29 -24.28
N ARG A 42 12.81 -1.24 -24.67
CA ARG A 42 14.27 -1.15 -24.49
C ARG A 42 14.68 -1.26 -23.02
N LEU A 43 14.01 -0.53 -22.12
CA LEU A 43 14.32 -0.57 -20.69
C LEU A 43 14.07 -1.97 -20.09
N LYS A 44 13.04 -2.69 -20.54
CA LYS A 44 12.80 -4.08 -20.09
C LYS A 44 13.93 -5.02 -20.52
N ILE A 45 14.52 -4.82 -21.70
CA ILE A 45 15.63 -5.63 -22.17
C ILE A 45 16.85 -5.38 -21.27
N GLN A 46 17.22 -4.11 -21.09
CA GLN A 46 18.34 -3.73 -20.23
C GLN A 46 18.20 -4.24 -18.80
N LEU A 47 16.99 -4.19 -18.23
CA LEU A 47 16.73 -4.73 -16.90
C LEU A 47 16.88 -6.25 -16.83
N ASN A 48 16.55 -7.00 -17.90
CA ASN A 48 16.69 -8.45 -17.94
C ASN A 48 18.12 -8.94 -18.17
N GLU A 49 18.97 -8.09 -18.75
CA GLU A 49 20.40 -8.35 -18.92
C GLU A 49 21.09 -8.35 -17.55
N GLU A 50 20.83 -7.31 -16.74
CA GLU A 50 21.47 -7.09 -15.44
C GLU A 50 20.79 -7.83 -14.27
N PHE A 51 19.47 -7.98 -14.34
CA PHE A 51 18.66 -8.53 -13.25
C PHE A 51 17.79 -9.68 -13.71
N GLU A 52 17.51 -10.60 -12.79
CA GLU A 52 16.45 -11.57 -13.00
C GLU A 52 15.10 -10.87 -12.79
N THR A 53 14.41 -10.51 -13.89
CA THR A 53 13.12 -9.80 -13.80
C THR A 53 11.95 -10.62 -14.30
N LYS A 54 10.82 -10.48 -13.60
CA LYS A 54 9.53 -11.09 -13.98
C LYS A 54 8.57 -10.01 -14.43
N VAL A 55 8.05 -10.13 -15.65
CA VAL A 55 7.05 -9.20 -16.19
C VAL A 55 5.66 -9.57 -15.69
N LEU A 56 5.07 -8.70 -14.86
CA LEU A 56 3.74 -8.91 -14.25
C LEU A 56 2.57 -8.33 -15.07
N GLY A 57 2.86 -7.77 -16.25
CA GLY A 57 1.85 -7.15 -17.11
C GLY A 57 1.44 -5.74 -16.66
N ALA A 58 0.18 -5.37 -16.91
CA ALA A 58 -0.31 -4.03 -16.60
C ALA A 58 -0.47 -3.83 -15.09
N ALA A 59 0.13 -2.76 -14.56
CA ALA A 59 0.01 -2.41 -13.14
C ALA A 59 -1.46 -2.09 -12.78
N LYS A 60 -2.00 -2.86 -11.84
CA LYS A 60 -3.36 -2.68 -11.30
C LYS A 60 -3.36 -2.23 -9.84
N LYS A 61 -2.39 -2.66 -9.04
CA LYS A 61 -2.26 -2.31 -7.62
C LYS A 61 -0.80 -2.22 -7.22
N LYS A 62 -0.43 -1.25 -6.39
CA LYS A 62 0.88 -1.13 -5.74
C LYS A 62 0.74 -0.30 -4.47
N LEU A 63 1.27 -0.78 -3.34
CA LEU A 63 1.25 -0.07 -2.05
C LEU A 63 -0.14 0.44 -1.63
N GLY A 64 -1.18 -0.39 -1.80
CA GLY A 64 -2.55 0.01 -1.47
C GLY A 64 -3.22 0.99 -2.45
N MET A 65 -2.48 1.50 -3.45
CA MET A 65 -3.02 2.27 -4.56
C MET A 65 -3.47 1.35 -5.68
N GLU A 66 -4.72 1.49 -6.09
CA GLU A 66 -5.30 0.89 -7.27
C GLU A 66 -5.11 1.82 -8.47
N ILE A 67 -4.64 1.25 -9.58
CA ILE A 67 -4.30 1.96 -10.81
C ILE A 67 -5.27 1.50 -11.89
N ARG A 68 -6.03 2.45 -12.44
CA ARG A 68 -6.92 2.21 -13.58
C ARG A 68 -6.52 3.09 -14.75
N ARG A 69 -6.16 2.46 -15.86
CA ARG A 69 -5.78 3.16 -17.10
C ARG A 69 -6.92 3.11 -18.10
N GLU A 70 -7.44 4.27 -18.46
CA GLU A 70 -8.45 4.42 -19.50
C GLU A 70 -7.78 4.90 -20.80
N ARG A 71 -7.49 3.96 -21.70
CA ARG A 71 -6.68 4.23 -22.90
C ARG A 71 -7.40 5.09 -23.94
N SER A 72 -8.70 4.86 -24.14
CA SER A 72 -9.54 5.63 -25.08
C SER A 72 -9.49 7.13 -24.80
N ARG A 73 -9.56 7.51 -23.52
CA ARG A 73 -9.52 8.91 -23.06
C ARG A 73 -8.12 9.37 -22.64
N ARG A 74 -7.10 8.52 -22.78
CA ARG A 74 -5.72 8.76 -22.34
C ARG A 74 -5.61 9.23 -20.87
N LYS A 75 -6.46 8.69 -19.99
CA LYS A 75 -6.48 9.02 -18.56
C LYS A 75 -5.90 7.90 -17.69
N LEU A 76 -5.27 8.29 -16.60
CA LEU A 76 -4.82 7.41 -15.53
C LEU A 76 -5.52 7.83 -14.25
N PHE A 77 -6.13 6.86 -13.56
CA PHE A 77 -6.79 7.06 -12.28
C PHE A 77 -6.05 6.27 -11.22
N PHE A 78 -5.91 6.88 -10.04
CA PHE A 78 -5.37 6.28 -8.85
C PHE A 78 -6.46 6.30 -7.77
N SER A 79 -6.60 5.20 -7.03
CA SER A 79 -7.57 5.12 -5.94
C SER A 79 -7.00 4.34 -4.77
N GLN A 80 -7.11 4.88 -3.56
CA GLN A 80 -6.77 4.18 -2.33
C GLN A 80 -8.02 3.62 -1.62
N LYS A 81 -9.19 3.66 -2.28
CA LYS A 81 -10.49 3.31 -1.67
C LYS A 81 -10.47 1.97 -0.95
N GLY A 82 -9.93 0.93 -1.59
CA GLY A 82 -9.87 -0.41 -1.00
C GLY A 82 -8.95 -0.47 0.23
N HIS A 83 -7.86 0.29 0.25
CA HIS A 83 -6.98 0.38 1.43
C HIS A 83 -7.66 1.12 2.58
N ILE A 84 -8.24 2.29 2.30
CA ILE A 84 -8.99 3.06 3.30
C ILE A 84 -10.11 2.23 3.90
N GLN A 85 -10.86 1.48 3.07
CA GLN A 85 -11.90 0.59 3.56
C GLN A 85 -11.34 -0.45 4.54
N ARG A 86 -10.24 -1.14 4.19
CA ARG A 86 -9.61 -2.11 5.12
C ARG A 86 -9.15 -1.46 6.43
N VAL A 87 -8.62 -0.23 6.38
CA VAL A 87 -8.23 0.51 7.59
C VAL A 87 -9.46 0.80 8.45
N ILE A 88 -10.52 1.36 7.87
CA ILE A 88 -11.77 1.65 8.58
C ILE A 88 -12.35 0.39 9.23
N GLU A 89 -12.33 -0.74 8.53
CA GLU A 89 -12.82 -2.01 9.07
C GLU A 89 -11.93 -2.53 10.21
N LYS A 90 -10.61 -2.49 10.04
CA LYS A 90 -9.62 -2.93 11.05
C LYS A 90 -9.77 -2.18 12.38
N PHE A 91 -10.12 -0.89 12.31
CA PHE A 91 -10.24 -0.03 13.48
C PHE A 91 -11.68 0.12 13.99
N GLY A 92 -12.63 -0.69 13.50
CA GLY A 92 -14.02 -0.67 13.98
C GLY A 92 -14.81 0.59 13.59
N MET A 93 -14.39 1.30 12.54
CA MET A 93 -14.93 2.60 12.14
C MET A 93 -15.95 2.55 11.00
N LYS A 94 -16.55 1.38 10.70
CA LYS A 94 -17.49 1.19 9.56
C LYS A 94 -18.66 2.20 9.52
N GLY A 95 -19.05 2.77 10.66
CA GLY A 95 -20.11 3.79 10.77
C GLY A 95 -19.62 5.24 10.77
N ALA A 96 -18.33 5.49 10.52
CA ALA A 96 -17.78 6.85 10.52
C ALA A 96 -18.42 7.71 9.41
N LYS A 97 -18.79 8.94 9.75
CA LYS A 97 -19.37 9.88 8.79
C LYS A 97 -18.30 10.34 7.81
N SER A 98 -18.58 10.22 6.52
CA SER A 98 -17.73 10.78 5.48
C SER A 98 -17.83 12.30 5.50
N VAL A 99 -16.69 12.97 5.59
CA VAL A 99 -16.57 14.43 5.53
C VAL A 99 -15.47 14.79 4.54
N MET A 100 -15.70 15.81 3.70
CA MET A 100 -14.68 16.26 2.74
C MET A 100 -13.49 16.91 3.41
N THR A 101 -13.76 17.65 4.48
CA THR A 101 -12.75 18.32 5.30
C THR A 101 -12.83 17.71 6.69
N PRO A 102 -11.91 16.78 7.06
CA PRO A 102 -11.96 16.08 8.35
C PRO A 102 -12.00 17.02 9.55
N LEU A 103 -11.36 18.18 9.42
CA LEU A 103 -11.37 19.22 10.43
C LEU A 103 -11.22 20.58 9.75
N ALA A 104 -12.14 21.51 10.00
CA ALA A 104 -12.06 22.84 9.43
C ALA A 104 -10.96 23.67 10.13
N PRO A 105 -10.22 24.54 9.41
CA PRO A 105 -9.06 25.26 9.97
C PRO A 105 -9.35 26.14 11.20
N HIS A 106 -10.60 26.55 11.39
CA HIS A 106 -11.02 27.36 12.53
C HIS A 106 -11.19 26.57 13.83
N PHE A 107 -11.20 25.23 13.77
CA PHE A 107 -11.21 24.40 14.97
C PHE A 107 -9.85 24.46 15.65
N LYS A 108 -9.80 25.16 16.78
CA LYS A 108 -8.66 25.11 17.71
C LYS A 108 -9.00 24.15 18.83
N PHE A 109 -8.14 23.15 19.03
CA PHE A 109 -8.26 22.27 20.17
C PHE A 109 -7.60 22.90 21.39
N PHE A 110 -8.28 22.81 22.53
CA PHE A 110 -7.74 23.21 23.83
C PHE A 110 -7.55 21.97 24.70
N GLY A 111 -6.54 21.98 25.58
CA GLY A 111 -6.28 20.86 26.49
C GLY A 111 -7.49 20.47 27.36
N LYS A 112 -8.39 21.43 27.63
CA LYS A 112 -9.67 21.23 28.34
C LYS A 112 -10.66 20.29 27.62
N GLN A 113 -10.46 20.02 26.33
CA GLN A 113 -11.28 19.09 25.53
C GLN A 113 -10.72 17.66 25.56
N SER A 114 -9.63 17.42 26.29
CA SER A 114 -9.11 16.06 26.53
C SER A 114 -10.03 15.31 27.50
N PRO A 115 -10.02 13.97 27.50
CA PRO A 115 -10.74 13.16 28.49
C PRO A 115 -10.44 13.59 29.92
N THR A 116 -11.47 14.04 30.64
CA THR A 116 -11.35 14.46 32.05
C THR A 116 -11.77 13.36 33.01
N THR A 117 -12.75 12.54 32.63
CA THR A 117 -13.26 11.45 33.47
C THR A 117 -12.42 10.17 33.31
N ALA A 118 -12.43 9.31 34.34
CA ALA A 118 -11.78 8.00 34.27
C ALA A 118 -12.44 7.09 33.22
N GLN A 119 -13.75 7.20 33.04
CA GLN A 119 -14.51 6.46 32.03
C GLN A 119 -14.10 6.85 30.60
N ASP A 120 -13.97 8.15 30.32
CA ASP A 120 -13.55 8.63 28.99
C ASP A 120 -12.12 8.20 28.67
N LYS A 121 -11.22 8.25 29.65
CA LYS A 121 -9.83 7.78 29.48
C LYS A 121 -9.79 6.29 29.18
N ALA A 122 -10.48 5.47 29.98
CA ALA A 122 -10.55 4.03 29.77
C ALA A 122 -11.18 3.68 28.41
N TYR A 123 -12.18 4.43 27.96
CA TYR A 123 -12.74 4.26 26.62
C TYR A 123 -11.71 4.59 25.53
N MET A 124 -11.04 5.74 25.61
CA MET A 124 -10.08 6.18 24.58
C MET A 124 -8.84 5.30 24.50
N ASP A 125 -8.39 4.71 25.62
CA ASP A 125 -7.29 3.74 25.63
C ASP A 125 -7.62 2.49 24.79
N ASN A 126 -8.91 2.15 24.65
CA ASN A 126 -9.37 1.02 23.86
C ASN A 126 -9.66 1.38 22.38
N VAL A 127 -9.56 2.65 21.98
CA VAL A 127 -9.81 3.08 20.60
C VAL A 127 -8.52 3.64 19.98
N PRO A 128 -7.86 2.90 19.07
CA PRO A 128 -6.53 3.29 18.58
C PRO A 128 -6.62 4.33 17.44
N TYR A 129 -7.16 5.52 17.74
CA TYR A 129 -7.35 6.61 16.78
C TYR A 129 -6.04 7.01 16.08
N ALA A 130 -4.96 7.19 16.84
CA ALA A 130 -3.66 7.56 16.29
C ALA A 130 -3.12 6.51 15.31
N SER A 131 -3.31 5.22 15.64
CA SER A 131 -2.92 4.11 14.74
C SER A 131 -3.82 4.07 13.50
N GLY A 132 -5.12 4.34 13.65
CA GLY A 132 -6.08 4.44 12.55
C GLY A 132 -5.68 5.53 11.56
N VAL A 133 -5.45 6.75 12.05
CA VAL A 133 -4.99 7.89 11.23
C VAL A 133 -3.63 7.60 10.61
N GLY A 134 -2.67 7.07 11.38
CA GLY A 134 -1.34 6.71 10.90
C GLY A 134 -1.33 5.56 9.87
N SER A 135 -2.41 4.78 9.77
CA SER A 135 -2.54 3.72 8.76
C SER A 135 -3.16 4.21 7.43
N MET A 136 -3.67 5.44 7.39
CA MET A 136 -4.30 6.02 6.19
C MET A 136 -3.30 6.68 5.23
N VAL A 137 -2.09 6.98 5.70
CA VAL A 137 -0.99 7.55 4.90
C VAL A 137 -0.31 6.53 4.01
#